data_AF-A0A1J5D603-F1
#
_entry.id   AF-A0A1J5D603-F1
#
_cell.length_a   1.000
_cell.length_b   1.000
_cell.length_c   1.000
_cell.angle_alpha   90.00
_cell.angle_beta   90.00
_cell.angle_gamma   90.00
#
_symmetry.space_group_name_H-M   'P 1'
#
loop_
_entity.id
_entity.type
_entity.pdbx_description
1 polymer ?
#
loop_
_entity_poly.entity_id
_entity_poly.type
_entity_poly.pdbx_seq_one_letter_code
_entity_poly.pdbx_strand_id
1 'polypeptide(L)'
;MTLKCDWFVLCQQVIWDKGTDALTLVNCLEQVTSSSFPSLHHGFAFAARFTWAGEPLKEPLDTHFKLVRWSEMDDKQTTVIELDGRLEPETTLARVFTNFSFMKLNRPERVWFGLESRVGGGRWRKGPAVSVDVKEMDKGLAVRVQRGMERLRKSMEEELATTLPPDSD
;
A
#
# COMPACT_ATOMS: atom_id res chain seq x y z
N MET A 1 -15.62 23.80 2.88
CA MET A 1 -16.04 22.41 2.67
C MET A 1 -14.84 21.60 2.23
N THR A 2 -14.40 20.66 3.08
CA THR A 2 -13.10 20.00 2.88
C THR A 2 -13.14 18.59 3.45
N LEU A 3 -12.61 17.61 2.72
CA LEU A 3 -12.25 16.32 3.32
C LEU A 3 -11.01 16.51 4.20
N LYS A 4 -11.14 16.19 5.48
CA LYS A 4 -10.03 16.12 6.42
C LYS A 4 -9.64 14.66 6.56
N CYS A 5 -8.39 14.33 6.22
CA CYS A 5 -7.83 13.01 6.52
C CYS A 5 -7.49 12.96 8.02
N ASP A 6 -8.13 12.05 8.75
CA ASP A 6 -7.92 11.90 10.19
C ASP A 6 -6.74 10.99 10.48
N TRP A 7 -6.66 9.88 9.77
CA TRP A 7 -5.55 8.93 9.86
C TRP A 7 -5.32 8.24 8.53
N PHE A 8 -4.07 7.82 8.35
CA PHE A 8 -3.57 7.11 7.17
C PHE A 8 -2.52 6.10 7.66
N VAL A 9 -2.63 4.85 7.21
CA VAL A 9 -1.73 3.77 7.61
C VAL A 9 -1.30 2.99 6.38
N LEU A 10 0.00 2.67 6.32
CA LEU A 10 0.54 1.67 5.41
C LEU A 10 0.67 0.33 6.12
N CYS A 11 0.29 -0.74 5.45
CA CYS A 11 0.35 -2.09 5.99
C CYS A 11 0.64 -3.08 4.86
N GLN A 12 0.94 -4.34 5.18
CA GLN A 12 1.13 -5.36 4.15
C GLN A 12 -0.20 -5.68 3.44
N GLN A 13 -1.30 -5.69 4.19
CA GLN A 13 -2.62 -6.05 3.66
C GLN A 13 -3.73 -5.34 4.45
N VAL A 14 -4.74 -4.86 3.72
CA VAL A 14 -6.02 -4.43 4.30
C VAL A 14 -7.10 -5.44 3.94
N ILE A 15 -7.86 -5.86 4.95
CA ILE A 15 -9.03 -6.74 4.80
C ILE A 15 -10.26 -5.94 5.22
N TRP A 16 -11.25 -5.84 4.33
CA TRP A 16 -12.53 -5.20 4.61
C TRP A 16 -13.60 -6.26 4.85
N ASP A 17 -14.18 -6.24 6.05
CA ASP A 17 -15.42 -6.96 6.34
C ASP A 17 -16.61 -6.07 5.99
N LYS A 18 -17.30 -6.42 4.89
CA LYS A 18 -18.47 -5.68 4.41
C LYS A 18 -19.67 -5.73 5.37
N GLY A 19 -19.79 -6.78 6.19
CA GLY A 19 -20.96 -6.99 7.05
C GLY A 19 -20.95 -6.09 8.27
N THR A 20 -19.78 -5.90 8.87
CA THR A 20 -19.57 -5.00 10.02
C THR A 20 -19.01 -3.64 9.62
N ASP A 21 -18.67 -3.50 8.35
CA ASP A 21 -17.93 -2.39 7.82
C ASP A 21 -16.56 -2.17 8.51
N ALA A 22 -15.98 -3.22 9.11
CA ALA A 22 -14.70 -3.14 9.81
C ALA A 22 -13.51 -3.29 8.86
N LEU A 23 -12.39 -2.64 9.20
CA LEU A 23 -11.11 -2.80 8.50
C LEU A 23 -10.11 -3.50 9.43
N THR A 24 -9.51 -4.59 8.95
CA THR A 24 -8.38 -5.26 9.59
C THR A 24 -7.10 -4.91 8.83
N LEU A 25 -6.11 -4.39 9.55
CA LEU A 25 -4.80 -4.03 9.02
C LEU A 25 -3.78 -5.10 9.44
N VAL A 26 -3.11 -5.71 8.46
CA VAL A 26 -2.13 -6.78 8.71
C VAL A 26 -0.73 -6.25 8.47
N ASN A 27 0.15 -6.40 9.46
CA ASN A 27 1.54 -5.95 9.43
C ASN A 27 1.67 -4.47 9.04
N CYS A 28 1.17 -3.58 9.90
CA CYS A 28 1.39 -2.14 9.77
C CYS A 28 2.88 -1.83 9.67
N LEU A 29 3.26 -1.02 8.68
CA LEU A 29 4.66 -0.80 8.33
C LEU A 29 5.18 0.43 9.06
N GLU A 30 6.05 0.20 10.04
CA GLU A 30 6.85 1.25 10.69
C GLU A 30 8.33 1.13 10.30
N GLN A 31 8.82 -0.11 10.18
CA GLN A 31 10.17 -0.45 9.75
C GLN A 31 10.11 -1.69 8.85
N VAL A 32 10.82 -1.67 7.72
CA VAL A 32 10.92 -2.84 6.83
C VAL A 32 12.35 -3.37 6.87
N THR A 33 12.54 -4.53 7.52
CA THR A 33 13.79 -5.30 7.52
C THR A 33 13.59 -6.57 6.73
N SER A 34 13.71 -6.48 5.40
CA SER A 34 13.61 -7.66 4.55
C SER A 34 14.78 -7.71 3.58
N SER A 35 15.42 -8.89 3.55
CA SER A 35 16.53 -9.23 2.65
C SER A 35 16.19 -9.15 1.17
N SER A 36 14.91 -8.92 0.88
CA SER A 36 14.34 -8.99 -0.44
C SER A 36 13.31 -7.89 -0.64
N PHE A 37 13.39 -6.82 0.14
CA PHE A 37 12.64 -5.62 -0.15
C PHE A 37 13.42 -4.80 -1.21
N PRO A 38 12.81 -4.42 -2.35
CA PRO A 38 11.42 -4.60 -2.76
C PRO A 38 11.16 -5.85 -3.65
N SER A 39 12.18 -6.66 -3.96
CA SER A 39 12.09 -7.75 -4.95
C SER A 39 11.16 -8.94 -4.61
N LEU A 40 10.81 -9.16 -3.33
CA LEU A 40 9.85 -10.17 -2.84
C LEU A 40 8.66 -9.58 -2.08
N HIS A 41 8.62 -8.27 -1.83
CA HIS A 41 7.40 -7.65 -1.32
C HIS A 41 6.47 -7.40 -2.51
N HIS A 42 5.43 -8.22 -2.62
CA HIS A 42 4.45 -8.16 -3.71
C HIS A 42 3.71 -6.82 -3.79
N GLY A 43 3.78 -5.98 -2.75
CA GLY A 43 3.10 -4.71 -2.66
C GLY A 43 3.00 -4.26 -1.22
N PHE A 44 2.28 -3.15 -1.03
CA PHE A 44 1.73 -2.80 0.27
C PHE A 44 0.33 -2.25 0.08
N ALA A 45 -0.41 -2.20 1.16
CA ALA A 45 -1.75 -1.69 1.20
C ALA A 45 -1.77 -0.41 2.01
N PHE A 46 -2.79 0.40 1.76
CA PHE A 46 -3.09 1.51 2.65
C PHE A 46 -4.55 1.56 2.99
N ALA A 47 -4.81 2.12 4.16
CA ALA A 47 -6.13 2.51 4.61
C ALA A 47 -6.07 3.95 5.14
N ALA A 48 -7.15 4.69 4.91
CA ALA A 48 -7.32 6.03 5.40
C ALA A 48 -8.78 6.30 5.76
N ARG A 49 -8.95 7.13 6.79
CA ARG A 49 -10.26 7.65 7.19
C ARG A 49 -10.29 9.15 6.98
N PHE A 50 -11.41 9.60 6.43
CA PHE A 50 -11.68 10.99 6.20
C PHE A 50 -12.98 11.41 6.89
N THR A 51 -12.96 12.60 7.48
CA THR A 51 -14.15 13.29 7.98
C THR A 51 -14.47 14.46 7.06
N TRP A 52 -15.76 14.61 6.73
CA TRP A 52 -16.24 15.78 6.03
C TRP A 52 -16.33 16.97 6.99
N ALA A 53 -15.48 17.98 6.76
CA ALA A 53 -15.54 19.23 7.51
C ALA A 53 -16.36 20.27 6.73
N GLY A 54 -17.60 20.49 7.18
CA GLY A 54 -18.51 21.48 6.61
C GLY A 54 -19.98 21.10 6.82
N GLU A 55 -20.87 21.84 6.15
CA GLU A 55 -22.28 21.49 6.07
C GLU A 55 -22.48 20.13 5.39
N PRO A 56 -23.53 19.38 5.76
CA PRO A 56 -23.86 18.11 5.11
C PRO A 56 -23.95 18.25 3.59
N LEU A 57 -23.43 17.26 2.88
CA LEU A 57 -23.54 17.18 1.42
C LEU A 57 -25.00 17.06 1.02
N LYS A 58 -25.46 17.94 0.12
CA LYS A 58 -26.82 17.92 -0.44
C LYS A 58 -26.91 17.13 -1.74
N GLU A 59 -25.81 17.06 -2.46
CA GLU A 59 -25.69 16.36 -3.74
C GLU A 59 -24.43 15.49 -3.71
N PRO A 60 -24.39 14.39 -4.50
CA PRO A 60 -23.20 13.59 -4.62
C PRO A 60 -22.02 14.40 -5.14
N LEU A 61 -20.82 14.14 -4.63
CA LEU A 61 -19.63 14.92 -4.96
C LEU A 61 -18.44 14.01 -5.26
N ASP A 62 -17.83 14.23 -6.43
CA ASP A 62 -16.65 13.47 -6.84
C ASP A 62 -15.44 13.84 -5.98
N THR A 63 -14.62 12.85 -5.70
CA THR A 63 -13.42 12.97 -4.88
C THR A 63 -12.28 12.22 -5.54
N HIS A 64 -11.08 12.76 -5.37
CA HIS A 64 -9.87 12.18 -5.92
C HIS A 64 -8.83 12.07 -4.83
N PHE A 65 -8.16 10.93 -4.77
CA PHE A 65 -7.12 10.64 -3.80
C PHE A 65 -5.85 10.27 -4.55
N LYS A 66 -4.72 10.69 -4.00
CA LYS A 66 -3.40 10.45 -4.58
C LYS A 66 -2.46 10.03 -3.46
N LEU A 67 -1.91 8.82 -3.57
CA LEU A 67 -0.79 8.41 -2.74
C LEU A 67 0.49 8.93 -3.37
N VAL A 68 1.29 9.63 -2.58
CA VAL A 68 2.58 10.16 -3.00
C VAL A 68 3.71 9.54 -2.22
N ARG A 69 4.85 9.41 -2.89
CA ARG A 69 6.12 9.01 -2.32
C ARG A 69 7.15 10.12 -2.52
N TRP A 70 7.98 10.36 -1.51
CA TRP A 70 9.24 11.10 -1.66
C TRP A 70 10.32 10.52 -0.75
N SER A 71 11.58 10.68 -1.17
CA SER A 71 12.78 10.44 -0.35
C SER A 71 13.45 11.78 -0.08
N GLU A 72 14.12 11.91 1.06
CA GLU A 72 14.96 13.06 1.38
C GLU A 72 16.15 13.20 0.41
N MET A 73 16.58 12.12 -0.24
CA MET A 73 17.69 12.18 -1.20
C MET A 73 17.32 12.81 -2.54
N ASP A 74 16.10 12.57 -3.02
CA ASP A 74 15.68 12.97 -4.36
C ASP A 74 14.87 14.28 -4.37
N ASP A 75 14.40 14.74 -3.20
CA ASP A 75 13.45 15.87 -2.98
C ASP A 75 12.25 15.89 -3.96
N LYS A 76 11.98 14.73 -4.58
CA LYS A 76 11.05 14.59 -5.69
C LYS A 76 9.84 13.80 -5.25
N GLN A 77 8.70 14.48 -5.27
CA GLN A 77 7.41 13.86 -5.07
C GLN A 77 6.99 13.09 -6.33
N THR A 78 6.66 11.81 -6.16
CA THR A 78 6.14 10.95 -7.24
C THR A 78 4.76 10.42 -6.85
N THR A 79 3.78 10.53 -7.75
CA THR A 79 2.48 9.88 -7.58
C THR A 79 2.66 8.37 -7.73
N VAL A 80 2.19 7.62 -6.74
CA VAL A 80 2.21 6.15 -6.74
C VAL A 80 0.92 5.60 -7.32
N ILE A 81 -0.21 6.12 -6.84
CA ILE A 81 -1.55 5.69 -7.25
C ILE A 81 -2.51 6.86 -7.14
N GLU A 82 -3.47 6.89 -8.06
CA GLU A 82 -4.63 7.77 -8.02
C GLU A 82 -5.89 6.92 -7.89
N LEU A 83 -6.83 7.37 -7.07
CA LEU A 83 -8.10 6.71 -6.83
C LEU A 83 -9.21 7.75 -6.94
N ASP A 84 -10.23 7.41 -7.71
CA ASP A 84 -11.47 8.18 -7.77
C ASP A 84 -12.46 7.60 -6.77
N GLY A 85 -13.25 8.48 -6.15
CA GLY A 85 -14.32 8.12 -5.25
C GLY A 85 -15.48 9.09 -5.38
N ARG A 86 -16.64 8.72 -4.83
CA ARG A 86 -17.82 9.58 -4.80
C ARG A 86 -18.35 9.61 -3.37
N LEU A 87 -18.60 10.81 -2.86
CA LEU A 87 -19.31 11.00 -1.60
C LEU A 87 -20.78 11.16 -1.89
N GLU A 88 -21.62 10.40 -1.20
CA GLU A 88 -23.07 10.53 -1.30
C GLU A 88 -23.58 11.67 -0.40
N PRO A 89 -24.81 12.18 -0.62
CA PRO A 89 -25.45 13.11 0.29
C PRO A 89 -25.40 12.62 1.74
N GLU A 90 -25.33 13.57 2.68
CA GLU A 90 -25.24 13.28 4.13
C GLU A 90 -23.97 12.53 4.59
N THR A 91 -23.02 12.23 3.69
CA THR A 91 -21.76 11.60 4.07
C THR A 91 -20.98 12.49 5.04
N THR A 92 -20.79 11.99 6.27
CA THR A 92 -19.95 12.62 7.29
C THR A 92 -18.58 11.96 7.42
N LEU A 93 -18.50 10.68 7.05
CA LEU A 93 -17.31 9.85 7.15
C LEU A 93 -17.11 9.04 5.88
N ALA A 94 -15.89 9.07 5.35
CA ALA A 94 -15.49 8.27 4.21
C ALA A 94 -14.22 7.49 4.55
N ARG A 95 -14.09 6.29 3.98
CA ARG A 95 -12.87 5.48 4.11
C ARG A 95 -12.41 5.08 2.73
N VAL A 96 -11.10 5.10 2.55
CA VAL A 96 -10.44 4.65 1.34
C VAL A 96 -9.40 3.65 1.74
N PHE A 97 -9.40 2.51 1.07
CA PHE A 97 -8.34 1.54 1.19
C PHE A 97 -8.09 0.92 -0.17
N THR A 98 -6.83 0.56 -0.40
CA THR A 98 -6.44 -0.15 -1.60
C THR A 98 -5.25 -1.02 -1.29
N ASN A 99 -5.22 -2.17 -1.95
CA ASN A 99 -4.02 -2.99 -2.03
C ASN A 99 -3.37 -2.63 -3.35
N PHE A 100 -2.09 -2.30 -3.33
CA PHE A 100 -1.38 -2.07 -4.57
C PHE A 100 -0.13 -2.93 -4.60
N SER A 101 0.13 -3.45 -5.80
CA SER A 101 1.25 -4.33 -6.05
C SER A 101 2.41 -3.55 -6.65
N PHE A 102 3.63 -3.99 -6.38
CA PHE A 102 4.87 -3.49 -6.98
C PHE A 102 5.20 -2.02 -6.70
N MET A 103 5.90 -1.76 -5.59
CA MET A 103 6.69 -0.54 -5.45
C MET A 103 8.16 -0.88 -5.31
N LYS A 104 8.97 -0.44 -6.26
CA LYS A 104 10.43 -0.50 -6.13
C LYS A 104 10.89 0.65 -5.21
N LEU A 105 11.14 0.34 -3.95
CA LEU A 105 11.92 1.19 -3.04
C LEU A 105 13.38 0.79 -3.15
N ASN A 106 14.23 1.68 -3.68
CA ASN A 106 15.64 1.39 -3.85
C ASN A 106 16.39 1.91 -2.62
N ARG A 107 17.24 1.07 -2.01
CA ARG A 107 18.26 1.40 -0.99
C ARG A 107 17.79 1.52 0.47
N PRO A 108 18.72 1.40 1.43
CA PRO A 108 18.54 1.85 2.80
C PRO A 108 18.28 3.35 2.85
N GLU A 109 17.05 3.74 3.15
CA GLU A 109 16.69 5.13 3.42
C GLU A 109 15.33 5.21 4.11
N ARG A 110 15.04 6.37 4.69
CA ARG A 110 13.70 6.71 5.17
C ARG A 110 12.89 7.24 3.99
N VAL A 111 11.80 6.55 3.66
CA VAL A 111 10.88 6.96 2.60
C VAL A 111 9.59 7.49 3.24
N TRP A 112 9.08 8.59 2.71
CA TRP A 112 7.86 9.19 3.19
C TRP A 112 6.71 8.98 2.20
N PHE A 113 5.55 8.64 2.76
CA PHE A 113 4.32 8.50 2.03
C PHE A 113 3.30 9.50 2.55
N GLY A 114 2.59 10.14 1.63
CA GLY A 114 1.54 11.09 1.97
C GLY A 114 0.29 10.80 1.17
N LEU A 115 -0.85 11.16 1.74
CA LEU A 115 -2.13 11.04 1.07
C LEU A 115 -2.65 12.43 0.73
N GLU A 116 -2.70 12.76 -0.56
CA GLU A 116 -3.32 13.97 -1.06
C GLU A 116 -4.78 13.70 -1.43
N SER A 117 -5.65 14.68 -1.20
CA SER A 117 -7.06 14.59 -1.57
C SER A 117 -7.55 15.86 -2.24
N ARG A 118 -8.51 15.71 -3.16
CA ARG A 118 -9.21 16.79 -3.84
C ARG A 118 -10.69 16.43 -3.89
N VAL A 119 -11.54 17.46 -3.78
CA VAL A 119 -12.99 17.32 -3.86
C VAL A 119 -13.49 18.17 -5.04
N GLY A 120 -14.23 17.54 -5.95
CA GLY A 120 -14.65 18.11 -7.23
C GLY A 120 -13.48 18.75 -8.01
N GLY A 121 -13.73 19.91 -8.61
CA GLY A 121 -12.72 20.75 -9.27
C GLY A 121 -11.82 21.56 -8.32
N GLY A 122 -11.78 21.22 -7.02
CA GLY A 122 -11.02 21.95 -6.02
C GLY A 122 -9.49 21.84 -6.16
N ARG A 123 -8.76 22.43 -5.22
CA ARG A 123 -7.30 22.26 -5.11
C ARG A 123 -6.94 20.98 -4.36
N TRP A 124 -5.83 20.36 -4.76
CA TRP A 124 -5.21 19.27 -4.00
C TRP A 124 -4.82 19.75 -2.60
N ARG A 125 -5.07 18.91 -1.60
CA ARG A 125 -4.74 19.15 -0.19
C ARG A 125 -3.87 18.03 0.32
N LYS A 126 -2.76 18.38 0.94
CA LYS A 126 -1.88 17.41 1.60
C LYS A 126 -2.52 16.92 2.90
N GLY A 127 -2.61 15.62 3.05
CA GLY A 127 -3.00 14.94 4.27
C GLY A 127 -1.79 14.54 5.13
N PRO A 128 -2.01 13.73 6.17
CA PRO A 128 -0.93 13.18 6.99
C PRO A 128 0.01 12.31 6.16
N ALA A 129 1.24 12.19 6.67
CA ALA A 129 2.29 11.40 6.08
C ALA A 129 2.81 10.35 7.06
N VAL A 130 3.28 9.22 6.53
CA VAL A 130 3.97 8.18 7.31
C VAL A 130 5.35 7.93 6.73
N SER A 131 6.33 7.74 7.62
CA SER A 131 7.68 7.35 7.26
C SER A 131 7.83 5.84 7.35
N VAL A 132 8.55 5.26 6.40
CA VAL A 132 8.96 3.86 6.41
C VAL A 132 10.47 3.81 6.37
N ASP A 133 11.07 3.23 7.42
CA ASP A 133 12.52 2.99 7.46
C ASP A 133 12.85 1.72 6.66
N VAL A 134 13.57 1.89 5.55
CA VAL A 134 14.10 0.81 4.74
C VAL A 134 15.52 0.52 5.19
N LYS A 135 15.81 -0.71 5.63
CA LYS A 135 17.17 -1.10 6.03
C LYS A 135 17.87 -1.88 4.93
N GLU A 136 19.17 -1.61 4.76
CA GLU A 136 20.02 -2.43 3.91
C GLU A 136 20.13 -3.79 4.54
N MET A 137 20.11 -4.78 3.69
CA MET A 137 20.36 -6.12 4.14
C MET A 137 21.87 -6.33 4.30
N ASP A 138 22.27 -7.09 5.33
CA ASP A 138 23.56 -7.75 5.32
C ASP A 138 23.68 -8.61 4.04
N LYS A 139 24.57 -8.20 3.12
CA LYS A 139 24.79 -8.83 1.82
C LYS A 139 25.00 -10.35 1.93
N GLY A 140 25.56 -10.83 3.05
CA GLY A 140 25.73 -12.26 3.31
C GLY A 140 24.43 -13.03 3.58
N LEU A 141 23.37 -12.36 4.05
CA LEU A 141 22.08 -12.98 4.36
C LEU A 141 21.20 -13.14 3.11
N ALA A 142 21.09 -12.18 2.17
CA ALA A 142 20.30 -12.40 0.92
C ALA A 142 20.88 -13.56 0.15
N VAL A 143 22.20 -13.60 -0.01
CA VAL A 143 22.81 -14.64 -0.84
C VAL A 143 22.48 -16.02 -0.26
N ARG A 144 22.39 -16.15 1.06
CA ARG A 144 21.96 -17.39 1.73
C ARG A 144 20.46 -17.65 1.57
N VAL A 145 19.60 -16.65 1.74
CA VAL A 145 18.14 -16.76 1.58
C VAL A 145 17.77 -17.10 0.14
N GLN A 146 18.33 -16.39 -0.84
CA GLN A 146 18.10 -16.60 -2.26
C GLN A 146 18.54 -18.00 -2.70
N ARG A 147 19.73 -18.46 -2.29
CA ARG A 147 20.15 -19.86 -2.53
C ARG A 147 19.26 -20.87 -1.80
N GLY A 148 18.77 -20.55 -0.61
CA GLY A 148 17.79 -21.37 0.12
C GLY A 148 16.48 -21.53 -0.65
N MET A 149 15.95 -20.42 -1.17
CA MET A 149 14.72 -20.39 -1.96
C MET A 149 14.89 -21.08 -3.32
N GLU A 150 16.03 -20.94 -4.00
CA GLU A 150 16.31 -21.68 -5.24
C GLU A 150 16.34 -23.18 -5.01
N ARG A 151 16.90 -23.63 -3.88
CA ARG A 151 16.87 -25.06 -3.51
C ARG A 151 15.45 -25.55 -3.24
N LEU A 152 14.66 -24.78 -2.50
CA LEU A 152 13.25 -25.10 -2.22
C LEU A 152 12.42 -25.14 -3.51
N ARG A 153 12.60 -24.17 -4.42
CA ARG A 153 11.89 -24.12 -5.69
C ARG A 153 12.22 -25.34 -6.56
N LYS A 154 13.51 -25.71 -6.66
CA LYS A 154 13.92 -26.92 -7.37
C LYS A 154 13.34 -28.19 -6.76
N SER A 155 13.36 -28.31 -5.44
CA SER A 155 12.76 -29.45 -4.73
C SER A 155 11.26 -29.57 -5.02
N MET A 156 10.52 -28.45 -5.02
CA MET A 156 9.10 -28.43 -5.35
C MET A 156 8.83 -28.77 -6.82
N GLU A 157 9.68 -28.30 -7.74
CA GLU A 157 9.56 -28.64 -9.17
C GLU A 157 9.82 -30.13 -9.43
N GLU A 158 10.77 -30.73 -8.71
CA GLU A 158 11.07 -32.18 -8.76
C GLU A 158 9.93 -33.02 -8.15
N GLU A 159 9.34 -32.59 -7.03
CA GLU A 159 8.16 -33.25 -6.46
C GLU A 159 6.95 -33.14 -7.40
N LEU A 160 6.70 -31.99 -8.02
CA LEU A 160 5.60 -31.82 -8.96
C LEU A 160 5.76 -32.73 -10.19
N ALA A 161 6.98 -32.83 -10.72
CA ALA A 161 7.31 -33.65 -11.89
C ALA A 161 7.18 -35.16 -11.63
N THR A 162 7.27 -35.59 -10.36
CA THR A 162 7.11 -37.00 -9.97
C THR A 162 5.68 -37.37 -9.59
N THR A 163 4.79 -36.40 -9.41
CA THR A 163 3.36 -36.62 -9.10
C THR A 163 2.41 -36.56 -10.30
N LEU A 164 2.88 -36.20 -11.50
CA LEU A 164 2.07 -36.27 -12.73
C LEU A 164 2.07 -37.72 -13.24
N PRO A 165 0.90 -38.37 -13.39
CA PRO A 165 0.84 -39.69 -14.00
C PRO A 165 1.31 -39.60 -15.47
N PRO A 166 1.99 -40.63 -16.00
CA PRO A 166 2.39 -40.65 -17.40
C PRO A 166 1.13 -40.52 -18.26
N ASP A 167 1.18 -39.63 -19.25
CA ASP A 167 0.11 -39.45 -20.24
C ASP A 167 -0.30 -40.83 -20.77
N SER A 168 -1.55 -41.19 -20.51
CA SER A 168 -2.17 -42.40 -21.01
C SER A 168 -2.54 -42.18 -22.48
N ASP A 169 -1.60 -42.53 -23.37
CA ASP A 169 -1.87 -42.80 -24.79
C ASP A 169 -2.66 -44.10 -24.99
#